data_AF-A0AAN6EGH5-F1
#
_entry.id   AF-A0AAN6EGH5-F1
#
_cell.length_a   1.000
_cell.length_b   1.000
_cell.length_c   1.000
_cell.angle_alpha   90.00
_cell.angle_beta   90.00
_cell.angle_gamma   90.00
#
_symmetry.space_group_name_H-M   'P 1'
#
loop_
_entity.id
_entity.type
_entity.pdbx_description
1 polymer ?
#
loop_
_entity_poly.entity_id
_entity_poly.type
_entity_poly.pdbx_seq_one_letter_code
_entity_poly.pdbx_strand_id
1 'polypeptide(L)'
;MADTINVGFLDGCFQHTDADHGASTLVSFHFVRFILFSLLLTVVGPFVYRLTAAFFDLERDFKTVADHFDDITSGLIYSYIVFTLGNYAHTFGWTTLLFYFIGLFAYSALVEVPFLRVSIPGWRSWSVGAWTVNLIGVALVLVAAGFHIRWAWTAGFLQWYLPLFVLATSSLWLAVCVQRLNNYCTDNRPHGLGIERSMRKTALVAWSWRKQSSKPRDNASPNARPQYAESVYEIGSLGLSQNSLHMDQAQSPDSPNQPLREHTRTSREERMAAIDEQLVNLHYLNVRRGQLPVCKCQLHLHHWQIFYILAFFTRFDRFASAACAGLVLGIFTQGSAAYGYDAMLERKNT
;
A
#
# COMPACT_ATOMS: atom_id res chain seq x y z
N MET A 1 -13.68 44.13 -22.67
CA MET A 1 -14.49 44.03 -21.44
C MET A 1 -14.64 42.56 -21.15
N ALA A 2 -14.10 42.07 -20.04
CA ALA A 2 -14.29 40.70 -19.61
C ALA A 2 -15.55 40.67 -18.75
N ASP A 3 -16.63 40.07 -19.26
CA ASP A 3 -17.82 39.81 -18.47
C ASP A 3 -17.44 38.91 -17.31
N THR A 4 -17.56 39.44 -16.09
CA THR A 4 -17.33 38.68 -14.87
C THR A 4 -18.55 37.78 -14.69
N ILE A 5 -18.48 36.58 -15.28
CA ILE A 5 -19.50 35.55 -15.07
C ILE A 5 -19.49 35.25 -13.57
N ASN A 6 -20.62 35.52 -12.93
CA ASN A 6 -20.83 35.29 -11.50
C ASN A 6 -20.92 33.77 -11.29
N VAL A 7 -19.77 33.11 -11.12
CA VAL A 7 -19.67 31.68 -10.82
C VAL A 7 -20.31 31.43 -9.46
N GLY A 8 -21.46 30.78 -9.44
CA GLY A 8 -22.10 30.38 -8.19
C GLY A 8 -21.23 29.36 -7.45
N PHE A 9 -21.37 29.27 -6.12
CA PHE A 9 -20.70 28.24 -5.31
C PHE A 9 -20.93 26.81 -5.86
N LEU A 10 -22.06 26.59 -6.52
CA LEU A 10 -22.43 25.31 -7.13
C LEU A 10 -21.68 24.99 -8.43
N ASP A 11 -21.11 25.99 -9.11
CA ASP A 11 -20.49 25.84 -10.43
C ASP A 11 -19.02 25.40 -10.37
N GLY A 12 -18.33 25.52 -9.23
CA GLY A 12 -16.97 25.01 -9.03
C GLY A 12 -15.95 25.36 -10.14
N CYS A 13 -14.89 24.56 -10.28
CA CYS A 13 -13.92 24.68 -11.39
C CYS A 13 -14.46 24.11 -12.73
N PHE A 14 -15.75 23.80 -12.81
CA PHE A 14 -16.39 23.13 -13.95
C PHE A 14 -16.42 23.98 -15.22
N GLN A 15 -16.45 25.31 -15.09
CA GLN A 15 -16.63 26.22 -16.23
C GLN A 15 -15.37 26.40 -17.09
N HIS A 16 -14.20 25.95 -16.64
CA HIS A 16 -12.99 26.02 -17.44
C HIS A 16 -12.86 24.76 -18.32
N THR A 17 -13.48 24.81 -19.49
CA THR A 17 -13.29 23.79 -20.52
C THR A 17 -12.06 24.15 -21.35
N ASP A 18 -11.05 23.27 -21.34
CA ASP A 18 -10.04 23.26 -22.39
C ASP A 18 -10.67 22.94 -23.76
N ALA A 19 -9.84 22.93 -24.82
CA ALA A 19 -10.28 22.57 -26.17
C ALA A 19 -10.88 21.15 -26.28
N ASP A 20 -10.71 20.32 -25.24
CA ASP A 20 -11.16 18.94 -25.15
C ASP A 20 -12.19 18.73 -24.02
N HIS A 21 -13.00 19.75 -23.72
CA HIS A 21 -14.13 19.68 -22.78
C HIS A 21 -13.72 19.34 -21.33
N GLY A 22 -12.57 19.83 -20.89
CA GLY A 22 -12.02 19.62 -19.55
C GLY A 22 -11.21 18.33 -19.41
N ALA A 23 -10.87 17.66 -20.51
CA ALA A 23 -10.13 16.40 -20.46
C ALA A 23 -8.73 16.55 -19.84
N SER A 24 -8.07 17.69 -20.00
CA SER A 24 -6.77 18.01 -19.41
C SER A 24 -6.85 18.54 -17.97
N THR A 25 -8.05 18.93 -17.51
CA THR A 25 -8.28 19.41 -16.14
C THR A 25 -8.12 18.26 -15.15
N LEU A 26 -6.99 18.23 -14.42
CA LEU A 26 -6.64 17.11 -13.53
C LEU A 26 -7.73 16.85 -12.47
N VAL A 27 -8.32 17.92 -11.93
CA VAL A 27 -9.35 17.89 -10.90
C VAL A 27 -10.52 18.75 -11.35
N SER A 28 -11.66 18.12 -11.62
CA SER A 28 -12.92 18.81 -11.89
C SER A 28 -13.95 18.45 -10.82
N PHE A 29 -14.77 19.42 -10.43
CA PHE A 29 -15.77 19.21 -9.39
C PHE A 29 -17.03 20.04 -9.66
N HIS A 30 -18.16 19.34 -9.71
CA HIS A 30 -19.49 19.92 -9.79
C HIS A 30 -20.33 19.30 -8.67
N PHE A 31 -20.78 20.11 -7.71
CA PHE A 31 -21.35 19.62 -6.46
C PHE A 31 -22.58 18.72 -6.67
N VAL A 32 -23.56 19.17 -7.47
CA VAL A 32 -24.79 18.37 -7.72
C VAL A 32 -24.48 17.03 -8.39
N ARG A 33 -23.64 17.03 -9.45
CA ARG A 33 -23.22 15.80 -10.12
C ARG A 33 -22.46 14.87 -9.16
N PHE A 34 -21.63 15.41 -8.27
CA PHE A 34 -20.94 14.63 -7.24
C PHE A 34 -21.91 13.94 -6.27
N ILE A 35 -22.94 14.64 -5.80
CA ILE A 35 -23.96 14.05 -4.91
C ILE A 35 -24.72 12.94 -5.63
N LEU A 36 -25.16 13.17 -6.87
CA LEU A 36 -25.85 12.15 -7.68
C LEU A 36 -24.96 10.93 -7.95
N PHE A 37 -23.70 11.17 -8.31
CA PHE A 37 -22.70 10.12 -8.55
C PHE A 37 -22.45 9.29 -7.29
N SER A 38 -22.24 9.94 -6.15
CA SER A 38 -21.99 9.26 -4.88
C SER A 38 -23.22 8.46 -4.45
N LEU A 39 -24.42 9.04 -4.52
CA LEU A 39 -25.66 8.33 -4.20
C LEU A 39 -25.90 7.12 -5.12
N LEU A 40 -25.53 7.22 -6.40
CA LEU A 40 -25.56 6.11 -7.33
C LEU A 40 -24.62 4.98 -6.87
N LEU A 41 -23.34 5.29 -6.61
CA LEU A 41 -22.33 4.27 -6.29
C LEU A 41 -22.47 3.66 -4.89
N THR A 42 -22.92 4.43 -3.90
CA THR A 42 -22.90 3.99 -2.49
C THR A 42 -24.25 3.51 -1.98
N VAL A 43 -25.35 3.95 -2.59
CA VAL A 43 -26.70 3.62 -2.12
C VAL A 43 -27.51 2.93 -3.21
N VAL A 44 -27.84 3.63 -4.31
CA VAL A 44 -28.80 3.14 -5.30
C VAL A 44 -28.31 1.89 -6.00
N GLY A 45 -27.09 1.91 -6.51
CA GLY A 45 -26.47 0.78 -7.19
C GLY A 45 -26.39 -0.48 -6.34
N PRO A 46 -25.74 -0.43 -5.16
CA PRO A 46 -25.67 -1.57 -4.24
C PRO A 46 -27.06 -2.08 -3.82
N PHE A 47 -28.01 -1.18 -3.54
CA PHE A 47 -29.38 -1.58 -3.20
C PHE A 47 -30.07 -2.31 -4.36
N VAL A 48 -30.04 -1.73 -5.57
CA VAL A 48 -30.61 -2.34 -6.77
C VAL A 48 -29.98 -3.70 -7.06
N TYR A 49 -28.66 -3.81 -6.95
CA TYR A 49 -27.95 -5.08 -7.07
C TYR A 49 -28.44 -6.10 -6.05
N ARG A 50 -28.43 -5.78 -4.76
CA ARG A 50 -28.79 -6.74 -3.71
C ARG A 50 -30.26 -7.16 -3.79
N LEU A 51 -31.15 -6.26 -4.18
CA LEU A 51 -32.56 -6.59 -4.43
C LEU A 51 -32.67 -7.58 -5.60
N THR A 52 -31.99 -7.30 -6.71
CA THR A 52 -31.97 -8.18 -7.89
C THR A 52 -31.35 -9.53 -7.56
N ALA A 53 -30.23 -9.53 -6.85
CA ALA A 53 -29.54 -10.74 -6.42
C ALA A 53 -30.42 -11.59 -5.50
N ALA A 54 -31.22 -10.98 -4.63
CA ALA A 54 -32.19 -11.71 -3.82
C ALA A 54 -33.31 -12.35 -4.65
N PHE A 55 -33.79 -11.68 -5.71
CA PHE A 55 -34.84 -12.22 -6.58
C PHE A 55 -34.35 -13.36 -7.50
N PHE A 56 -33.14 -13.25 -8.03
CA PHE A 56 -32.58 -14.22 -8.99
C PHE A 56 -31.60 -15.23 -8.35
N ASP A 57 -31.48 -15.19 -7.03
CA ASP A 57 -30.53 -15.99 -6.25
C ASP A 57 -29.06 -15.88 -6.75
N LEU A 58 -28.65 -14.65 -7.07
CA LEU A 58 -27.27 -14.37 -7.51
C LEU A 58 -26.30 -14.42 -6.32
N GLU A 59 -25.06 -14.78 -6.61
CA GLU A 59 -23.97 -14.88 -5.64
C GLU A 59 -23.76 -13.56 -4.88
N ARG A 60 -23.79 -13.65 -3.55
CA ARG A 60 -23.59 -12.53 -2.64
C ARG A 60 -23.23 -13.03 -1.26
N ASP A 61 -22.40 -12.28 -0.56
CA ASP A 61 -22.14 -12.56 0.85
C ASP A 61 -23.28 -12.03 1.72
N PHE A 62 -23.52 -12.73 2.83
CA PHE A 62 -24.37 -12.21 3.89
C PHE A 62 -23.64 -11.06 4.58
N LYS A 63 -24.32 -9.93 4.78
CA LYS A 63 -23.73 -8.73 5.36
C LYS A 63 -24.56 -8.26 6.54
N THR A 64 -23.89 -7.95 7.64
CA THR A 64 -24.49 -7.31 8.80
C THR A 64 -24.69 -5.81 8.55
N VAL A 65 -25.38 -5.13 9.47
CA VAL A 65 -25.55 -3.67 9.41
C VAL A 65 -24.20 -2.95 9.52
N ALA A 66 -23.25 -3.49 10.28
CA ALA A 66 -21.90 -2.92 10.40
C ALA A 66 -21.14 -3.02 9.07
N ASP A 67 -21.18 -4.18 8.42
CA ASP A 67 -20.53 -4.37 7.11
C ASP A 67 -21.11 -3.40 6.06
N HIS A 68 -22.42 -3.15 6.09
CA HIS A 68 -23.06 -2.14 5.24
C HIS A 68 -22.59 -0.71 5.51
N PHE A 69 -22.38 -0.36 6.78
CA PHE A 69 -21.87 0.95 7.13
C PHE A 69 -20.41 1.14 6.65
N ASP A 70 -19.58 0.11 6.79
CA ASP A 70 -18.20 0.11 6.30
C ASP A 70 -18.15 0.18 4.77
N ASP A 71 -19.05 -0.52 4.07
CA ASP A 71 -19.20 -0.45 2.62
C ASP A 71 -19.62 0.95 2.15
N ILE A 72 -20.60 1.58 2.81
CA ILE A 72 -21.03 2.95 2.46
C ILE A 72 -19.89 3.94 2.68
N THR A 73 -19.18 3.83 3.80
CA THR A 73 -18.05 4.72 4.13
C THR A 73 -16.92 4.58 3.12
N SER A 74 -16.52 3.34 2.81
CA SER A 74 -15.50 3.06 1.80
C SER A 74 -15.95 3.52 0.42
N GLY A 75 -17.21 3.25 0.06
CA GLY A 75 -17.82 3.69 -1.18
C GLY A 75 -17.82 5.21 -1.35
N LEU A 76 -18.05 5.99 -0.27
CA LEU A 76 -17.98 7.45 -0.31
C LEU A 76 -16.55 7.94 -0.56
N ILE A 77 -15.55 7.34 0.11
CA ILE A 77 -14.13 7.65 -0.10
C ILE A 77 -13.75 7.38 -1.56
N TYR A 78 -14.08 6.19 -2.07
CA TYR A 78 -13.78 5.82 -3.45
C TYR A 78 -14.54 6.67 -4.46
N SER A 79 -15.80 7.02 -4.18
CA SER A 79 -16.60 7.91 -5.04
C SER A 79 -15.96 9.28 -5.16
N TYR A 80 -15.46 9.85 -4.05
CA TYR A 80 -14.76 11.14 -4.09
C TYR A 80 -13.50 11.08 -4.96
N ILE A 81 -12.64 10.07 -4.78
CA ILE A 81 -11.39 9.96 -5.52
C ILE A 81 -11.67 9.74 -7.02
N VAL A 82 -12.58 8.81 -7.37
CA VAL A 82 -12.92 8.53 -8.77
C VAL A 82 -13.59 9.72 -9.41
N PHE A 83 -14.54 10.37 -8.73
CA PHE A 83 -15.25 11.51 -9.30
C PHE A 83 -14.30 12.65 -9.66
N THR A 84 -13.42 13.00 -8.72
CA THR A 84 -12.48 14.13 -8.86
C THR A 84 -11.39 13.88 -9.90
N LEU A 85 -10.72 12.72 -9.86
CA LEU A 85 -9.59 12.42 -10.74
C LEU A 85 -10.03 11.81 -12.08
N GLY A 86 -11.20 11.19 -12.14
CA GLY A 86 -11.79 10.57 -13.33
C GLY A 86 -12.59 11.54 -14.20
N ASN A 87 -12.62 12.83 -13.86
CA ASN A 87 -13.33 13.88 -14.59
C ASN A 87 -14.86 13.64 -14.72
N TYR A 88 -15.47 12.99 -13.74
CA TYR A 88 -16.91 12.68 -13.76
C TYR A 88 -17.79 13.91 -13.59
N ALA A 89 -17.22 15.05 -13.20
CA ALA A 89 -17.94 16.32 -13.32
C ALA A 89 -18.39 16.56 -14.77
N HIS A 90 -17.64 16.12 -15.78
CA HIS A 90 -17.99 16.25 -17.20
C HIS A 90 -18.58 14.97 -17.80
N THR A 91 -18.00 13.81 -17.47
CA THR A 91 -18.38 12.53 -18.11
C THR A 91 -19.58 11.83 -17.46
N PHE A 92 -20.01 12.24 -16.27
CA PHE A 92 -21.19 11.65 -15.63
C PHE A 92 -22.48 12.22 -16.25
N GLY A 93 -23.19 11.39 -17.01
CA GLY A 93 -24.47 11.71 -17.63
C GLY A 93 -25.28 10.45 -17.94
N TRP A 94 -26.32 10.60 -18.78
CA TRP A 94 -27.25 9.51 -19.10
C TRP A 94 -26.58 8.29 -19.74
N THR A 95 -25.59 8.49 -20.61
CA THR A 95 -24.82 7.39 -21.22
C THR A 95 -24.12 6.57 -20.15
N THR A 96 -23.39 7.23 -19.25
CA THR A 96 -22.70 6.58 -18.13
C THR A 96 -23.69 5.83 -17.24
N LEU A 97 -24.85 6.42 -16.94
CA LEU A 97 -25.90 5.77 -16.14
C LEU A 97 -26.50 4.53 -16.81
N LEU A 98 -26.77 4.59 -18.12
CA LEU A 98 -27.29 3.44 -18.86
C LEU A 98 -26.28 2.29 -18.85
N PHE A 99 -25.03 2.58 -19.23
CA PHE A 99 -23.98 1.56 -19.26
C PHE A 99 -23.55 1.10 -17.87
N TYR A 100 -23.78 1.90 -16.84
CA TYR A 100 -23.61 1.49 -15.45
C TYR A 100 -24.50 0.31 -15.08
N PHE A 101 -25.81 0.40 -15.35
CA PHE A 101 -26.70 -0.73 -15.08
C PHE A 101 -26.45 -1.92 -16.00
N ILE A 102 -26.07 -1.69 -17.26
CA ILE A 102 -25.63 -2.77 -18.16
C ILE A 102 -24.42 -3.49 -17.54
N GLY A 103 -23.40 -2.75 -17.09
CA GLY A 103 -22.21 -3.32 -16.48
C GLY A 103 -22.52 -4.10 -15.20
N LEU A 104 -23.34 -3.50 -14.33
CA LEU A 104 -23.80 -4.11 -13.09
C LEU A 104 -24.45 -5.48 -13.34
N PHE A 105 -25.45 -5.55 -14.22
CA PHE A 105 -26.21 -6.78 -14.44
C PHE A 105 -25.52 -7.76 -15.39
N ALA A 106 -24.89 -7.30 -16.47
CA ALA A 106 -24.19 -8.18 -17.40
C ALA A 106 -23.03 -8.90 -16.72
N TYR A 107 -22.29 -8.21 -15.85
CA TYR A 107 -21.22 -8.86 -15.09
C TYR A 107 -21.76 -9.80 -14.01
N SER A 108 -22.85 -9.43 -13.33
CA SER A 108 -23.53 -10.33 -12.40
C SER A 108 -23.95 -11.63 -13.10
N ALA A 109 -24.54 -11.56 -14.29
CA ALA A 109 -24.88 -12.75 -15.07
C ALA A 109 -23.64 -13.55 -15.52
N LEU A 110 -22.53 -12.86 -15.80
CA LEU A 110 -21.28 -13.49 -16.23
C LEU A 110 -20.62 -14.31 -15.10
N VAL A 111 -20.62 -13.81 -13.86
CA VAL A 111 -20.03 -14.54 -12.71
C VAL A 111 -20.84 -15.77 -12.29
N GLU A 112 -22.11 -15.84 -12.68
CA GLU A 112 -22.94 -17.03 -12.46
C GLU A 112 -22.58 -18.21 -13.37
N VAL A 113 -21.85 -17.97 -14.46
CA VAL A 113 -21.49 -19.03 -15.40
C VAL A 113 -20.48 -19.99 -14.74
N PRO A 114 -20.78 -21.29 -14.56
CA PRO A 114 -19.97 -22.18 -13.73
C PRO A 114 -18.51 -22.30 -14.16
N PHE A 115 -18.22 -22.29 -15.45
CA PHE A 115 -16.85 -22.38 -15.94
C PHE A 115 -16.05 -21.08 -15.80
N LEU A 116 -16.71 -19.95 -15.51
CA LEU A 116 -16.10 -18.66 -15.23
C LEU A 116 -15.84 -18.41 -13.74
N ARG A 117 -16.35 -19.28 -12.85
CA ARG A 117 -16.07 -19.28 -11.42
C ARG A 117 -14.67 -19.83 -11.14
N VAL A 118 -13.66 -19.14 -11.64
CA VAL A 118 -12.26 -19.53 -11.54
C VAL A 118 -11.43 -18.40 -10.94
N SER A 119 -10.46 -18.76 -10.09
CA SER A 119 -9.57 -17.78 -9.48
C SER A 119 -8.34 -17.53 -10.36
N ILE A 120 -7.83 -16.29 -10.33
CA ILE A 120 -6.61 -15.89 -11.07
C ILE A 120 -5.39 -16.77 -10.71
N PRO A 121 -5.12 -17.12 -9.44
CA PRO A 121 -4.00 -18.01 -9.12
C PRO A 121 -4.08 -19.39 -9.78
N GLY A 122 -5.30 -19.87 -10.07
CA GLY A 122 -5.57 -21.14 -10.74
C GLY A 122 -5.56 -21.06 -12.27
N TRP A 123 -5.03 -19.99 -12.89
CA TRP A 123 -5.13 -19.75 -14.34
C TRP A 123 -4.66 -20.91 -15.25
N ARG A 124 -3.72 -21.73 -14.76
CA ARG A 124 -3.22 -22.89 -15.51
C ARG A 124 -4.24 -24.03 -15.61
N SER A 125 -5.18 -24.12 -14.67
CA SER A 125 -6.22 -25.15 -14.65
C SER A 125 -7.56 -24.67 -15.21
N TRP A 126 -7.60 -23.47 -15.79
CA TRP A 126 -8.80 -22.94 -16.41
C TRP A 126 -9.23 -23.78 -17.63
N SER A 127 -10.54 -23.92 -17.80
CA SER A 127 -11.11 -24.52 -19.01
C SER A 127 -10.80 -23.66 -20.25
N VAL A 128 -10.86 -24.25 -21.44
CA VAL A 128 -10.68 -23.51 -22.71
C VAL A 128 -11.71 -22.38 -22.82
N GLY A 129 -12.96 -22.62 -22.43
CA GLY A 129 -14.01 -21.59 -22.44
C GLY A 129 -13.69 -20.41 -21.51
N ALA A 130 -13.18 -20.68 -20.31
CA ALA A 130 -12.76 -19.64 -19.37
C ALA A 130 -11.61 -18.79 -19.94
N TRP A 131 -10.62 -19.45 -20.54
CA TRP A 131 -9.53 -18.79 -21.25
C TRP A 131 -10.02 -17.89 -22.37
N THR A 132 -10.91 -18.38 -23.23
CA THR A 132 -11.45 -17.61 -24.36
C THR A 132 -12.15 -16.35 -23.87
N VAL A 133 -13.04 -16.44 -22.87
CA VAL A 133 -13.75 -15.27 -22.33
C VAL A 133 -12.78 -14.26 -21.71
N ASN A 134 -11.82 -14.72 -20.91
CA ASN A 134 -10.83 -13.83 -20.29
C ASN A 134 -9.92 -13.15 -21.33
N LEU A 135 -9.47 -13.87 -22.36
CA LEU A 135 -8.66 -13.30 -23.44
C LEU A 135 -9.44 -12.27 -24.26
N ILE A 136 -10.73 -12.52 -24.53
CA ILE A 136 -11.61 -11.53 -25.17
C ILE A 136 -11.74 -10.30 -24.27
N GLY A 137 -11.98 -10.48 -22.97
CA GLY A 137 -12.06 -9.38 -22.00
C GLY A 137 -10.77 -8.53 -21.99
N VAL A 138 -9.61 -9.18 -21.92
CA VAL A 138 -8.30 -8.50 -21.99
C VAL A 138 -8.14 -7.75 -23.31
N ALA A 139 -8.48 -8.36 -24.45
CA ALA A 139 -8.41 -7.71 -25.75
C ALA A 139 -9.30 -6.46 -25.81
N LEU A 140 -10.54 -6.53 -25.30
CA LEU A 140 -11.44 -5.38 -25.23
C LEU A 140 -10.88 -4.25 -24.37
N VAL A 141 -10.31 -4.57 -23.20
CA VAL A 141 -9.67 -3.59 -22.32
C VAL A 141 -8.46 -2.95 -23.00
N LEU A 142 -7.63 -3.72 -23.71
CA LEU A 142 -6.47 -3.19 -24.45
C LEU A 142 -6.88 -2.29 -25.61
N VAL A 143 -7.92 -2.65 -26.36
CA VAL A 143 -8.47 -1.80 -27.43
C VAL A 143 -9.01 -0.50 -26.85
N ALA A 144 -9.80 -0.57 -25.77
CA ALA A 144 -10.29 0.61 -25.07
C ALA A 144 -9.13 1.48 -24.57
N ALA A 145 -8.11 0.90 -23.94
CA ALA A 145 -6.92 1.60 -23.48
C ALA A 145 -6.20 2.31 -24.64
N GLY A 146 -6.03 1.65 -25.79
CA GLY A 146 -5.45 2.24 -27.00
C GLY A 146 -6.22 3.47 -27.50
N PHE A 147 -7.55 3.41 -27.51
CA PHE A 147 -8.39 4.57 -27.86
C PHE A 147 -8.21 5.74 -26.88
N HIS A 148 -8.21 5.45 -25.57
CA HIS A 148 -8.05 6.50 -24.55
C HIS A 148 -6.65 7.11 -24.56
N ILE A 149 -5.60 6.32 -24.79
CA ILE A 149 -4.22 6.82 -24.99
C ILE A 149 -4.15 7.72 -26.22
N ARG A 150 -4.78 7.32 -27.33
CA ARG A 150 -4.86 8.17 -28.54
C ARG A 150 -5.58 9.48 -28.25
N TRP A 151 -6.68 9.47 -27.50
CA TRP A 151 -7.38 10.70 -27.11
C TRP A 151 -6.54 11.58 -26.19
N ALA A 152 -5.80 11.00 -25.24
CA ALA A 152 -4.87 11.73 -24.38
C ALA A 152 -3.75 12.39 -25.18
N TRP A 153 -3.25 11.72 -26.22
CA TRP A 153 -2.26 12.27 -27.15
C TRP A 153 -2.83 13.44 -27.94
N THR A 154 -4.01 13.30 -28.55
CA THR A 154 -4.63 14.38 -29.34
C THR A 154 -4.97 15.60 -28.50
N ALA A 155 -5.29 15.40 -27.22
CA ALA A 155 -5.58 16.46 -26.26
C ALA A 155 -4.33 17.04 -25.58
N GLY A 156 -3.13 16.63 -25.98
CA GLY A 156 -1.87 17.22 -25.49
C GLY A 156 -1.54 16.94 -24.02
N PHE A 157 -2.19 15.96 -23.37
CA PHE A 157 -1.99 15.67 -21.95
C PHE A 157 -1.44 14.27 -21.65
N LEU A 158 -0.98 13.53 -22.68
CA LEU A 158 -0.47 12.16 -22.52
C LEU A 158 0.61 12.03 -21.43
N GLN A 159 1.49 13.03 -21.32
CA GLN A 159 2.58 13.07 -20.32
C GLN A 159 2.09 13.07 -18.87
N TRP A 160 0.85 13.48 -18.61
CA TRP A 160 0.23 13.41 -17.29
C TRP A 160 -0.65 12.17 -17.17
N TYR A 161 -1.34 11.81 -18.26
CA TYR A 161 -2.25 10.67 -18.30
C TYR A 161 -1.57 9.34 -17.94
N LEU A 162 -0.42 9.02 -18.55
CA LEU A 162 0.26 7.75 -18.30
C LEU A 162 0.88 7.66 -16.90
N PRO A 163 1.58 8.69 -16.36
CA PRO A 163 2.05 8.65 -14.98
C PRO A 163 0.92 8.52 -13.96
N LEU A 164 -0.23 9.16 -14.17
CA LEU A 164 -1.40 9.00 -13.31
C LEU A 164 -1.93 7.56 -13.36
N PHE A 165 -1.85 6.87 -14.51
CA PHE A 165 -2.15 5.44 -14.57
C PHE A 165 -1.23 4.61 -13.69
N VAL A 166 0.08 4.86 -13.82
CA VAL A 166 1.09 4.15 -13.05
C VAL A 166 0.88 4.41 -11.56
N LEU A 167 0.53 5.65 -11.20
CA LEU A 167 0.19 6.02 -9.83
C LEU A 167 -1.09 5.30 -9.35
N ALA A 168 -2.15 5.25 -10.15
CA ALA A 168 -3.38 4.55 -9.80
C ALA A 168 -3.15 3.04 -9.59
N THR A 169 -2.30 2.42 -10.42
CA THR A 169 -1.92 1.00 -10.29
C THR A 169 -0.88 0.73 -9.19
N SER A 170 -0.24 1.77 -8.63
CA SER A 170 0.82 1.64 -7.61
C SER A 170 0.36 0.90 -6.36
N SER A 171 -0.92 0.99 -6.00
CA SER A 171 -1.51 0.26 -4.86
C SER A 171 -1.43 -1.26 -5.04
N LEU A 172 -1.66 -1.77 -6.26
CA LEU A 172 -1.53 -3.19 -6.61
C LEU A 172 -0.08 -3.65 -6.50
N TRP A 173 0.84 -2.86 -7.07
CA TRP A 173 2.27 -3.16 -7.02
C TRP A 173 2.79 -3.16 -5.58
N LEU A 174 2.33 -2.21 -4.77
CA LEU A 174 2.67 -2.14 -3.35
C LEU A 174 2.14 -3.37 -2.61
N ALA A 175 0.91 -3.82 -2.88
CA ALA A 175 0.36 -5.03 -2.27
C ALA A 175 1.20 -6.27 -2.61
N VAL A 176 1.66 -6.42 -3.87
CA VAL A 176 2.59 -7.51 -4.27
C VAL A 176 3.91 -7.41 -3.49
N CYS A 177 4.48 -6.21 -3.38
CA CYS A 177 5.72 -5.98 -2.63
C CYS A 177 5.57 -6.32 -1.14
N VAL A 178 4.49 -5.87 -0.51
CA VAL A 178 4.16 -6.15 0.89
C VAL A 178 3.95 -7.65 1.11
N GLN A 179 3.24 -8.33 0.21
CA GLN A 179 3.04 -9.77 0.28
C GLN A 179 4.36 -10.53 0.24
N ARG A 180 5.23 -10.21 -0.74
CA ARG A 180 6.54 -10.85 -0.88
C ARG A 180 7.43 -10.59 0.33
N LEU A 181 7.46 -9.34 0.82
CA LEU A 181 8.22 -8.97 2.00
C LEU A 181 7.70 -9.71 3.25
N ASN A 182 6.38 -9.79 3.44
CA ASN A 182 5.78 -10.52 4.56
C ASN A 182 6.14 -12.01 4.53
N ASN A 183 6.00 -12.66 3.37
CA ASN A 183 6.31 -14.08 3.22
C ASN A 183 7.81 -14.35 3.40
N TYR A 184 8.68 -13.48 2.87
CA TYR A 184 10.12 -13.55 3.11
C TYR A 184 10.47 -13.42 4.60
N CYS A 185 9.87 -12.46 5.31
CA CYS A 185 10.07 -12.29 6.74
C CYS A 185 9.55 -13.50 7.53
N THR A 186 8.41 -14.07 7.13
CA THR A 186 7.84 -15.27 7.76
C THR A 186 8.78 -16.47 7.61
N ASP A 187 9.33 -16.68 6.42
CA ASP A 187 10.20 -17.82 6.12
C ASP A 187 11.60 -17.69 6.74
N ASN A 188 12.16 -16.47 6.81
CA ASN A 188 13.53 -16.25 7.29
C ASN A 188 13.61 -15.78 8.75
N ARG A 189 12.49 -15.32 9.34
CA ARG A 189 12.43 -14.79 10.72
C ARG A 189 11.16 -15.26 11.44
N PRO A 190 11.02 -16.58 11.68
CA PRO A 190 9.80 -17.18 12.27
C PRO A 190 9.52 -16.71 13.71
N HIS A 191 10.51 -16.13 14.40
CA HIS A 191 10.34 -15.55 15.74
C HIS A 191 9.56 -14.21 15.76
N GLY A 192 8.83 -13.89 14.70
CA GLY A 192 7.62 -13.07 14.78
C GLY A 192 7.84 -11.59 15.08
N LEU A 193 8.84 -10.96 14.46
CA LEU A 193 9.09 -9.54 14.69
C LEU A 193 9.06 -8.79 13.37
N GLY A 194 7.82 -8.43 12.98
CA GLY A 194 7.45 -7.79 11.73
C GLY A 194 8.06 -6.41 11.50
N ILE A 195 7.43 -5.63 10.62
CA ILE A 195 7.89 -4.29 10.19
C ILE A 195 8.20 -3.37 11.37
N GLU A 196 7.48 -3.49 12.49
CA GLU A 196 7.75 -2.67 13.68
C GLU A 196 9.16 -2.88 14.26
N ARG A 197 9.69 -4.11 14.32
CA ARG A 197 11.04 -4.33 14.85
C ARG A 197 12.10 -3.89 13.86
N SER A 198 11.87 -4.03 12.55
CA SER A 198 12.79 -3.48 11.56
C SER A 198 12.82 -1.96 11.65
N MET A 199 11.67 -1.30 11.72
CA MET A 199 11.57 0.15 11.94
C MET A 199 12.24 0.58 13.26
N ARG A 200 12.00 -0.13 14.37
CA ARG A 200 12.66 0.15 15.66
C ARG A 200 14.17 -0.06 15.59
N LYS A 201 14.66 -1.12 14.95
CA LYS A 201 16.09 -1.36 14.77
C LYS A 201 16.72 -0.24 13.94
N THR A 202 16.09 0.16 12.85
CA THR A 202 16.56 1.29 12.03
C THR A 202 16.54 2.59 12.82
N ALA A 203 15.49 2.84 13.62
CA ALA A 203 15.40 4.01 14.49
C ALA A 203 16.48 4.02 15.59
N LEU A 204 16.75 2.89 16.23
CA LEU A 204 17.81 2.75 17.24
C LEU A 204 19.21 2.91 16.62
N VAL A 205 19.42 2.38 15.42
CA VAL A 205 20.67 2.60 14.66
C VAL A 205 20.82 4.08 14.31
N ALA A 206 19.77 4.73 13.77
CA ALA A 206 19.80 6.15 13.46
C ALA A 206 20.02 7.02 14.70
N TRP A 207 19.39 6.68 15.82
CA TRP A 207 19.52 7.42 17.09
C TRP A 207 20.90 7.25 17.71
N SER A 208 21.47 6.02 17.70
CA SER A 208 22.83 5.78 18.19
C SER A 208 23.89 6.50 17.34
N TRP A 209 23.69 6.57 16.01
CA TRP A 209 24.54 7.38 15.13
C TRP A 209 24.48 8.87 15.46
N ARG A 210 23.27 9.41 15.69
CA ARG A 210 23.11 10.82 16.09
C ARG A 210 23.80 11.12 17.42
N LYS A 211 23.67 10.25 18.42
CA LYS A 211 24.32 10.41 19.74
C LYS A 211 25.86 10.37 19.63
N GLN A 212 26.40 9.64 18.65
CA GLN A 212 27.83 9.60 18.41
C GLN A 212 28.34 10.87 17.70
N SER A 213 27.55 11.44 16.79
CA SER A 213 27.89 12.74 16.16
C SER A 213 27.81 13.94 17.12
N SER A 214 27.04 13.82 18.21
CA SER A 214 26.88 14.88 19.20
C SER A 214 27.87 14.82 20.36
N LYS A 215 28.74 13.80 20.44
CA LYS A 215 29.87 13.86 21.37
C LYS A 215 30.76 15.01 20.89
N PRO A 216 30.92 16.09 21.68
CA PRO A 216 31.86 17.14 21.33
C PRO A 216 33.17 16.47 20.99
N ARG A 217 33.78 16.85 19.87
CA ARG A 217 35.20 16.58 19.66
C ARG A 217 35.87 17.29 20.83
N ASP A 218 36.16 16.53 21.89
CA ASP A 218 37.08 16.98 22.91
C ASP A 218 38.35 17.27 22.13
N ASN A 219 38.52 18.55 21.79
CA ASN A 219 39.74 19.08 21.23
C ASN A 219 40.74 18.82 22.33
N ALA A 220 41.39 17.65 22.26
CA ALA A 220 42.50 17.28 23.08
C ALA A 220 43.51 18.40 22.91
N SER A 221 43.47 19.35 23.85
CA SER A 221 44.46 20.39 23.97
C SER A 221 45.79 19.67 24.13
N PRO A 222 46.77 19.82 23.22
CA PRO A 222 48.02 19.07 23.28
C PRO A 222 48.91 19.40 24.49
N ASN A 223 48.43 20.22 25.44
CA ASN A 223 49.24 20.80 26.52
C ASN A 223 48.81 20.44 27.94
N ALA A 224 47.95 19.45 28.15
CA ALA A 224 47.73 18.92 29.49
C ALA A 224 48.92 18.04 29.92
N ARG A 225 49.94 18.68 30.53
CA ARG A 225 51.03 17.97 31.22
C ARG A 225 50.45 17.05 32.30
N PRO A 226 50.94 15.81 32.44
CA PRO A 226 50.57 14.96 33.56
C PRO A 226 51.08 15.61 34.85
N GLN A 227 50.16 16.08 35.70
CA GLN A 227 50.47 16.32 37.10
C GLN A 227 50.53 14.96 37.79
N TYR A 228 51.75 14.52 38.12
CA TYR A 228 51.98 13.44 39.07
C TYR A 228 51.47 13.89 40.44
N ALA A 229 50.28 13.41 40.82
CA ALA A 229 49.82 13.48 42.19
C ALA A 229 50.42 12.29 42.95
N GLU A 230 51.55 12.57 43.58
CA GLU A 230 52.16 11.79 44.64
C GLU A 230 51.32 11.99 45.91
N SER A 231 50.64 10.96 46.41
CA SER A 231 50.28 10.92 47.83
C SER A 231 50.02 9.50 48.35
N VAL A 232 51.03 9.01 49.07
CA VAL A 232 50.96 8.44 50.42
C VAL A 232 50.11 7.18 50.64
N TYR A 233 50.85 6.11 50.92
CA TYR A 233 50.42 4.89 51.61
C TYR A 233 49.80 5.20 52.98
N GLU A 234 48.65 4.60 53.28
CA GLU A 234 48.33 4.21 54.64
C GLU A 234 47.82 2.76 54.68
N ILE A 235 48.33 2.03 55.67
CA ILE A 235 48.39 0.58 55.83
C ILE A 235 47.23 0.12 56.72
N GLY A 236 46.64 -1.04 56.39
CA GLY A 236 45.82 -1.85 57.31
C GLY A 236 45.10 -2.99 56.57
N SER A 237 45.69 -4.18 56.43
CA SER A 237 45.45 -5.41 57.25
C SER A 237 43.97 -5.82 57.25
N LEU A 238 43.49 -7.00 56.84
CA LEU A 238 43.93 -8.39 57.05
C LEU A 238 43.00 -9.30 56.21
N GLY A 239 43.48 -10.46 55.75
CA GLY A 239 42.55 -11.54 55.34
C GLY A 239 43.00 -12.47 54.20
N LEU A 240 44.07 -13.22 54.46
CA LEU A 240 44.49 -14.49 53.86
C LEU A 240 43.41 -15.32 53.12
N SER A 241 43.73 -15.80 51.91
CA SER A 241 43.82 -17.25 51.64
C SER A 241 44.65 -17.54 50.38
N GLN A 242 45.62 -18.43 50.57
CA GLN A 242 46.66 -18.88 49.63
C GLN A 242 46.19 -19.96 48.63
N ASN A 243 47.09 -20.20 47.67
CA ASN A 243 47.29 -21.35 46.78
C ASN A 243 46.90 -21.08 45.32
N SER A 244 47.74 -21.30 44.31
CA SER A 244 49.06 -21.95 44.27
C SER A 244 49.69 -21.71 42.89
N LEU A 245 50.98 -21.34 42.91
CA LEU A 245 52.06 -21.69 41.97
C LEU A 245 51.70 -22.36 40.63
N HIS A 246 52.05 -21.70 39.52
CA HIS A 246 52.84 -22.37 38.48
C HIS A 246 53.78 -21.40 37.75
N MET A 247 55.03 -21.86 37.63
CA MET A 247 56.24 -21.27 37.07
C MET A 247 56.18 -20.93 35.58
N ASP A 248 56.74 -19.76 35.27
CA ASP A 248 57.70 -19.42 34.21
C ASP A 248 57.67 -20.17 32.87
N GLN A 249 57.43 -19.39 31.81
CA GLN A 249 58.25 -19.48 30.61
C GLN A 249 58.42 -18.10 29.96
N ALA A 250 59.68 -17.66 29.90
CA ALA A 250 60.12 -16.46 29.22
C ALA A 250 60.05 -16.64 27.70
N GLN A 251 59.45 -15.67 26.99
CA GLN A 251 59.64 -15.48 25.56
C GLN A 251 59.81 -13.98 25.21
N SER A 252 61.04 -13.70 24.79
CA SER A 252 61.58 -12.72 23.83
C SER A 252 60.79 -11.43 23.51
N PRO A 253 61.49 -10.27 23.49
CA PRO A 253 61.01 -9.07 22.82
C PRO A 253 61.26 -9.17 21.30
N ASP A 254 60.55 -8.31 20.56
CA ASP A 254 60.71 -7.97 19.13
C ASP A 254 59.72 -8.61 18.14
N SER A 255 58.59 -7.91 17.93
CA SER A 255 57.94 -7.88 16.62
C SER A 255 57.17 -6.57 16.42
N PRO A 256 57.68 -5.63 15.60
CA PRO A 256 56.96 -4.44 15.20
C PRO A 256 56.19 -4.76 13.92
N ASN A 257 54.92 -5.16 14.06
CA ASN A 257 53.89 -5.05 13.02
C ASN A 257 52.54 -5.50 13.60
N GLN A 258 51.96 -4.69 14.49
CA GLN A 258 50.55 -4.86 14.86
C GLN A 258 49.66 -4.35 13.72
N PRO A 259 48.76 -5.19 13.16
CA PRO A 259 47.82 -4.75 12.15
C PRO A 259 46.77 -3.83 12.79
N LEU A 260 46.90 -2.53 12.54
CA LEU A 260 46.03 -1.45 13.04
C LEU A 260 44.56 -1.51 12.54
N ARG A 261 44.06 -2.67 12.08
CA ARG A 261 42.73 -2.82 11.47
C ARG A 261 41.75 -3.70 12.24
N GLU A 262 42.17 -4.40 13.28
CA GLU A 262 41.29 -5.36 13.97
C GLU A 262 40.35 -4.71 15.02
N HIS A 263 40.71 -3.55 15.58
CA HIS A 263 39.91 -2.85 16.59
C HIS A 263 38.59 -2.23 16.09
N THR A 264 38.41 -2.07 14.78
CA THR A 264 37.20 -1.43 14.25
C THR A 264 36.04 -2.42 14.06
N ARG A 265 36.33 -3.72 13.96
CA ARG A 265 35.33 -4.74 13.60
C ARG A 265 34.56 -5.25 14.83
N THR A 266 35.23 -5.45 15.95
CA THR A 266 34.63 -5.84 17.25
C THR A 266 33.59 -4.82 17.74
N SER A 267 33.87 -3.53 17.57
CA SER A 267 32.95 -2.44 17.94
C SER A 267 31.59 -2.52 17.24
N ARG A 268 31.51 -3.00 15.98
CA ARG A 268 30.22 -3.06 15.26
C ARG A 268 29.36 -4.21 15.76
N GLU A 269 29.95 -5.38 16.01
CA GLU A 269 29.23 -6.56 16.48
C GLU A 269 28.74 -6.37 17.91
N GLU A 270 29.58 -5.82 18.81
CA GLU A 270 29.19 -5.47 20.18
C GLU A 270 28.05 -4.44 20.20
N ARG A 271 28.07 -3.44 19.31
CA ARG A 271 26.96 -2.49 19.17
C ARG A 271 25.68 -3.16 18.72
N MET A 272 25.76 -4.08 17.76
CA MET A 272 24.57 -4.80 17.29
C MET A 272 24.01 -5.72 18.38
N ALA A 273 24.87 -6.36 19.17
CA ALA A 273 24.47 -7.17 20.32
C ALA A 273 23.78 -6.32 21.40
N ALA A 274 24.34 -5.16 21.76
CA ALA A 274 23.75 -4.25 22.74
C ALA A 274 22.37 -3.69 22.29
N ILE A 275 22.22 -3.39 20.99
CA ILE A 275 20.93 -2.98 20.41
C ILE A 275 19.91 -4.13 20.49
N ASP A 276 20.34 -5.35 20.18
CA ASP A 276 19.45 -6.52 20.23
C ASP A 276 19.03 -6.84 21.68
N GLU A 277 19.93 -6.66 22.67
CA GLU A 277 19.62 -6.76 24.10
C GLU A 277 18.63 -5.68 24.56
N GLN A 278 18.84 -4.42 24.17
CA GLN A 278 17.87 -3.35 24.46
C GLN A 278 16.49 -3.62 23.86
N LEU A 279 16.44 -4.18 22.65
CA LEU A 279 15.19 -4.57 22.00
C LEU A 279 14.47 -5.70 22.75
N VAL A 280 15.22 -6.63 23.35
CA VAL A 280 14.66 -7.69 24.21
C VAL A 280 14.05 -7.08 25.48
N ASN A 281 14.69 -6.06 26.06
CA ASN A 281 14.26 -5.44 27.32
C ASN A 281 13.10 -4.43 27.17
N LEU A 282 12.81 -3.93 25.96
CA LEU A 282 11.72 -2.98 25.66
C LEU A 282 10.30 -3.62 25.65
N HIS A 283 10.05 -4.57 26.56
CA HIS A 283 8.83 -5.37 26.79
C HIS A 283 7.56 -4.56 27.16
N TYR A 284 7.21 -3.51 26.42
CA TYR A 284 5.97 -2.73 26.67
C TYR A 284 4.69 -3.46 26.21
N LEU A 285 4.81 -4.53 25.42
CA LEU A 285 3.70 -5.43 25.17
C LEU A 285 3.99 -6.72 25.93
N ASN A 286 3.40 -6.84 27.12
CA ASN A 286 3.36 -8.04 27.95
C ASN A 286 2.54 -9.17 27.26
N VAL A 287 2.59 -9.25 25.92
CA VAL A 287 2.22 -10.43 25.16
C VAL A 287 3.22 -11.47 25.64
N ARG A 288 2.75 -12.37 26.51
CA ARG A 288 3.49 -13.59 26.88
C ARG A 288 4.17 -14.12 25.62
N ARG A 289 5.38 -14.66 25.75
CA ARG A 289 6.16 -15.34 24.69
C ARG A 289 5.42 -16.52 24.00
N GLY A 290 4.10 -16.54 23.94
CA GLY A 290 3.39 -17.28 22.91
C GLY A 290 3.82 -16.73 21.56
N GLN A 291 4.21 -17.63 20.66
CA GLN A 291 4.43 -17.30 19.26
C GLN A 291 3.15 -16.62 18.75
N LEU A 292 3.23 -15.33 18.43
CA LEU A 292 2.20 -14.74 17.57
C LEU A 292 2.20 -15.58 16.29
N PRO A 293 1.06 -16.13 15.86
CA PRO A 293 1.01 -16.97 14.68
C PRO A 293 1.43 -16.14 13.49
N VAL A 294 2.67 -16.31 13.04
CA VAL A 294 3.18 -15.67 11.84
C VAL A 294 2.56 -16.42 10.68
N CYS A 295 1.64 -15.75 9.99
CA CYS A 295 0.93 -16.32 8.88
C CYS A 295 1.50 -15.80 7.56
N LYS A 296 1.59 -16.69 6.56
CA LYS A 296 1.81 -16.27 5.18
C LYS A 296 0.58 -15.48 4.70
N CYS A 297 0.82 -14.52 3.82
CA CYS A 297 -0.26 -13.78 3.18
C CYS A 297 -0.37 -14.17 1.71
N GLN A 298 -1.60 -14.24 1.23
CA GLN A 298 -1.95 -14.42 -0.17
C GLN A 298 -2.54 -13.12 -0.71
N LEU A 299 -2.08 -12.68 -1.88
CA LEU A 299 -2.71 -11.59 -2.59
C LEU A 299 -4.01 -12.11 -3.21
N HIS A 300 -5.12 -11.53 -2.80
CA HIS A 300 -6.43 -11.74 -3.40
C HIS A 300 -6.85 -10.42 -4.04
N LEU A 301 -6.76 -10.36 -5.37
CA LEU A 301 -7.24 -9.19 -6.11
C LEU A 301 -8.73 -9.33 -6.32
N HIS A 302 -9.49 -8.42 -5.74
CA HIS A 302 -10.92 -8.32 -5.99
C HIS A 302 -11.13 -7.52 -7.27
N HIS A 303 -12.10 -7.91 -8.08
CA HIS A 303 -12.41 -7.22 -9.33
C HIS A 303 -12.78 -5.75 -9.10
N TRP A 304 -13.42 -5.41 -7.97
CA TRP A 304 -13.69 -4.00 -7.65
C TRP A 304 -12.42 -3.14 -7.66
N GLN A 305 -11.25 -3.65 -7.24
CA GLN A 305 -9.99 -2.90 -7.26
C GLN A 305 -9.50 -2.64 -8.69
N ILE A 306 -9.64 -3.64 -9.57
CA ILE A 306 -9.25 -3.54 -10.98
C ILE A 306 -10.14 -2.52 -11.68
N PHE A 307 -11.45 -2.65 -11.53
CA PHE A 307 -12.41 -1.76 -12.18
C PHE A 307 -12.38 -0.34 -11.60
N TYR A 308 -12.10 -0.19 -10.31
CA TYR A 308 -11.81 1.11 -9.71
C TYR A 308 -10.64 1.83 -10.42
N ILE A 309 -9.54 1.12 -10.69
CA ILE A 309 -8.39 1.68 -11.41
C ILE A 309 -8.76 2.02 -12.86
N LEU A 310 -9.52 1.15 -13.53
CA LEU A 310 -9.97 1.39 -14.91
C LEU A 310 -10.91 2.60 -15.02
N ALA A 311 -11.66 2.94 -13.96
CA ALA A 311 -12.58 4.08 -13.97
C ALA A 311 -11.85 5.43 -14.10
N PHE A 312 -10.55 5.51 -13.75
CA PHE A 312 -9.73 6.70 -13.99
C PHE A 312 -9.37 6.90 -15.47
N PHE A 313 -9.43 5.84 -16.28
CA PHE A 313 -9.05 5.87 -17.70
C PHE A 313 -10.17 6.47 -18.55
N THR A 314 -11.41 6.45 -18.07
CA THR A 314 -12.60 6.80 -18.83
C THR A 314 -13.02 8.26 -18.60
N ARG A 315 -12.05 9.18 -18.71
CA ARG A 315 -12.20 10.61 -18.33
C ARG A 315 -12.58 11.57 -19.46
N PHE A 316 -12.80 11.06 -20.68
CA PHE A 316 -13.07 11.90 -21.86
C PHE A 316 -14.56 12.10 -22.04
N ASP A 317 -14.98 13.31 -22.41
CA ASP A 317 -16.37 13.59 -22.75
C ASP A 317 -16.71 13.11 -24.17
N ARG A 318 -16.66 11.79 -24.35
CA ARG A 318 -17.00 11.10 -25.59
C ARG A 318 -17.89 9.92 -25.25
N PHE A 319 -18.87 9.65 -26.11
CA PHE A 319 -19.83 8.55 -25.92
C PHE A 319 -19.15 7.22 -25.53
N ALA A 320 -18.11 6.81 -26.26
CA ALA A 320 -17.41 5.55 -25.99
C ALA A 320 -16.67 5.57 -24.63
N SER A 321 -16.11 6.70 -24.21
CA SER A 321 -15.47 6.82 -22.89
C SER A 321 -16.51 6.77 -21.78
N ALA A 322 -17.63 7.50 -21.92
CA ALA A 322 -18.76 7.46 -20.99
C ALA A 322 -19.40 6.06 -20.88
N ALA A 323 -19.51 5.33 -21.99
CA ALA A 323 -19.97 3.95 -22.00
C ALA A 323 -19.01 3.02 -21.25
N CYS A 324 -17.71 3.12 -21.53
CA CYS A 324 -16.68 2.38 -20.77
C CYS A 324 -16.71 2.74 -19.28
N ALA A 325 -16.86 4.03 -18.94
CA ALA A 325 -16.96 4.53 -17.58
C ALA A 325 -18.13 3.87 -16.84
N GLY A 326 -19.31 3.90 -17.47
CA GLY A 326 -20.51 3.25 -16.95
C GLY A 326 -20.27 1.77 -16.68
N LEU A 327 -19.83 1.01 -17.70
CA LEU A 327 -19.58 -0.43 -17.56
C LEU A 327 -18.64 -0.74 -16.39
N VAL A 328 -17.51 -0.05 -16.33
CA VAL A 328 -16.49 -0.25 -15.29
C VAL A 328 -17.03 0.09 -13.90
N LEU A 329 -17.76 1.20 -13.74
CA LEU A 329 -18.39 1.58 -12.47
C LEU A 329 -19.50 0.59 -12.04
N GLY A 330 -20.25 0.06 -13.00
CA GLY A 330 -21.25 -0.97 -12.76
C GLY A 330 -20.62 -2.25 -12.22
N ILE A 331 -19.53 -2.71 -12.84
CA ILE A 331 -18.78 -3.90 -12.39
C ILE A 331 -18.12 -3.65 -11.03
N PHE A 332 -17.56 -2.46 -10.80
CA PHE A 332 -17.05 -2.04 -9.50
C PHE A 332 -18.12 -2.15 -8.41
N THR A 333 -19.32 -1.61 -8.67
CA THR A 333 -20.44 -1.67 -7.73
C THR A 333 -20.91 -3.09 -7.50
N GLN A 334 -20.95 -3.94 -8.55
CA GLN A 334 -21.28 -5.35 -8.39
C GLN A 334 -20.34 -6.00 -7.36
N GLY A 335 -19.03 -5.80 -7.51
CA GLY A 335 -18.03 -6.38 -6.62
C GLY A 335 -18.12 -5.88 -5.19
N SER A 336 -18.24 -4.56 -4.99
CA SER A 336 -18.37 -4.00 -3.66
C SER A 336 -19.70 -4.38 -3.00
N ALA A 337 -20.81 -4.45 -3.74
CA ALA A 337 -22.09 -4.81 -3.18
C ALA A 337 -22.19 -6.31 -2.85
N ALA A 338 -21.65 -7.17 -3.71
CA ALA A 338 -21.65 -8.62 -3.52
C ALA A 338 -20.74 -9.07 -2.38
N TYR A 339 -19.49 -8.60 -2.38
CA TYR A 339 -18.43 -9.11 -1.52
C TYR A 339 -17.97 -8.09 -0.47
N GLY A 340 -17.99 -6.79 -0.80
CA GLY A 340 -17.52 -5.72 0.09
C GLY A 340 -16.14 -5.23 -0.30
N TYR A 341 -15.61 -4.31 0.52
CA TYR A 341 -14.26 -3.74 0.33
C TYR A 341 -13.18 -4.54 1.08
N ASP A 342 -13.07 -5.81 0.75
CA ASP A 342 -12.12 -6.72 1.37
C ASP A 342 -10.66 -6.32 1.17
N ALA A 343 -9.82 -6.76 2.11
CA ALA A 343 -8.39 -6.51 2.09
C ALA A 343 -7.71 -7.28 0.95
N MET A 344 -6.82 -6.62 0.20
CA MET A 344 -6.00 -7.25 -0.85
C MET A 344 -5.13 -8.42 -0.35
N LEU A 345 -4.80 -8.43 0.95
CA LEU A 345 -3.90 -9.41 1.56
C LEU A 345 -4.68 -10.25 2.55
N GLU A 346 -4.92 -11.50 2.17
CA GLU A 346 -5.59 -12.48 3.02
C GLU A 346 -4.58 -13.36 3.74
N ARG A 347 -4.96 -13.81 4.93
CA ARG A 347 -4.20 -14.79 5.69
C ARG A 347 -4.31 -16.14 4.99
N LYS A 348 -3.17 -16.75 4.63
CA LYS A 348 -3.14 -18.12 4.13
C LYS A 348 -3.38 -19.07 5.31
N ASN A 349 -4.53 -19.74 5.33
CA ASN A 349 -4.80 -20.82 6.27
C ASN A 349 -3.81 -21.96 5.98
N THR A 350 -2.87 -22.17 6.88
CA THR A 350 -1.85 -23.22 6.81
C THR A 350 -2.23 -24.43 7.63
#